data_AF-A0A2V2ZUH8-F1
#
_entry.id   AF-A0A2V2ZUH8-F1
#
_cell.length_a   1.000
_cell.length_b   1.000
_cell.length_c   1.000
_cell.angle_alpha   90.00
_cell.angle_beta   90.00
_cell.angle_gamma   90.00
#
_symmetry.space_group_name_H-M   'P 1'
#
loop_
_entity.id
_entity.type
_entity.pdbx_description
1 polymer ?
#
loop_
_entity_poly.entity_id
_entity_poly.type
_entity_poly.pdbx_seq_one_letter_code
_entity_poly.pdbx_strand_id
1 'polypeptide(L)'
;MVKNSIILNMFTILLLVFFTLSSCKETPNQKKELSESLKKENIIFSEISFDKKSDYQNTNLKSLVLKFKNITYTLKFVEDRTYLQYKLDDKIISDWHQISYNFNYDSSYEDAEADIKILYNSSINKGFLLLPGYTEEYPVFNVYAFDKDRITYLENISTNDPNCLSFSKEKIEGIEQKQGISFKTVNNQKGKSCVLNKEKKDDLNTQTIESDLQKIVGSIPLSKQQISIPSGEYFATNEKLDDYGISLKIDKDSIIYTESGNMGKMYNQYLLKQVKTIDGKIFLKYSEVINGYTGDADKPLYFGILQYDKGKLLFESEYTEKKYGLKNVILKK
;
A
#
# COMPACT_ATOMS: atom_id res chain seq x y z
N MET A 1 -3.56 -87.14 14.67
CA MET A 1 -4.14 -87.81 15.85
C MET A 1 -4.18 -86.82 17.00
N VAL A 2 -5.29 -86.88 17.75
CA VAL A 2 -5.87 -85.87 18.62
C VAL A 2 -5.23 -85.83 20.02
N LYS A 3 -5.33 -84.65 20.68
CA LYS A 3 -5.40 -84.33 22.13
C LYS A 3 -4.36 -83.26 22.52
N ASN A 4 -4.64 -82.16 23.23
CA ASN A 4 -5.74 -81.81 24.12
C ASN A 4 -5.95 -80.28 24.15
N SER A 5 -7.21 -79.87 23.95
CA SER A 5 -7.80 -78.64 24.49
C SER A 5 -8.38 -78.99 25.86
N ILE A 6 -8.11 -78.20 26.91
CA ILE A 6 -8.81 -78.01 28.22
C ILE A 6 -7.84 -77.26 29.19
N ILE A 7 -7.30 -76.09 28.78
CA ILE A 7 -6.63 -75.13 29.72
C ILE A 7 -7.27 -73.72 29.58
N LEU A 8 -8.46 -73.67 28.98
CA LEU A 8 -9.24 -72.45 28.75
C LEU A 8 -10.57 -72.59 29.52
N ASN A 9 -10.53 -72.58 30.86
CA ASN A 9 -11.70 -72.33 31.73
C ASN A 9 -11.41 -72.23 33.25
N MET A 10 -10.16 -72.02 33.69
CA MET A 10 -9.81 -71.92 35.13
C MET A 10 -9.10 -70.62 35.54
N PHE A 11 -9.03 -69.62 34.65
CA PHE A 11 -8.45 -68.29 34.97
C PHE A 11 -9.48 -67.18 35.15
N THR A 12 -10.77 -67.47 34.92
CA THR A 12 -11.89 -66.53 35.08
C THR A 12 -12.42 -66.42 36.51
N ILE A 13 -11.76 -67.03 37.51
CA ILE A 13 -12.18 -67.01 38.93
C ILE A 13 -11.16 -66.30 39.85
N LEU A 14 -10.01 -65.86 39.33
CA LEU A 14 -9.06 -65.04 40.10
C LEU A 14 -9.26 -63.53 39.85
N LEU A 15 -10.49 -63.13 39.55
CA LEU A 15 -10.92 -61.77 39.29
C LEU A 15 -12.14 -61.48 40.17
N LEU A 16 -12.03 -61.65 41.51
CA LEU A 16 -13.11 -61.24 42.44
C LEU A 16 -12.78 -61.19 43.95
N VAL A 17 -11.50 -61.23 44.40
CA VAL A 17 -11.22 -61.30 45.87
C VAL A 17 -10.33 -60.20 46.46
N PHE A 18 -9.79 -59.23 45.70
CA PHE A 18 -9.01 -58.16 46.35
C PHE A 18 -9.37 -56.75 45.88
N PHE A 19 -10.67 -56.43 45.97
CA PHE A 19 -11.06 -55.10 46.44
C PHE A 19 -11.27 -55.20 47.96
N THR A 20 -10.29 -54.77 48.76
CA THR A 20 -10.51 -54.06 50.03
C THR A 20 -9.15 -53.60 50.59
N LEU A 21 -9.18 -52.45 51.24
CA LEU A 21 -8.15 -51.84 52.11
C LEU A 21 -7.24 -50.78 51.48
N SER A 22 -7.80 -49.57 51.47
CA SER A 22 -7.13 -48.28 51.57
C SER A 22 -6.09 -48.22 52.69
N SER A 23 -4.90 -47.66 52.43
CA SER A 23 -4.18 -46.79 53.38
C SER A 23 -3.07 -45.98 52.66
N CYS A 24 -3.02 -44.68 52.98
CA CYS A 24 -2.06 -43.69 52.49
C CYS A 24 -0.64 -43.89 53.07
N LYS A 25 0.41 -43.65 52.26
CA LYS A 25 1.45 -42.61 52.47
C LYS A 25 2.60 -42.67 51.44
N GLU A 26 2.74 -41.56 50.72
CA GLU A 26 3.94 -40.87 50.19
C GLU A 26 5.09 -41.59 49.42
N THR A 27 5.11 -41.31 48.11
CA THR A 27 6.23 -41.01 47.15
C THR A 27 7.36 -42.04 46.92
N PRO A 28 7.76 -42.32 45.65
CA PRO A 28 8.42 -41.32 44.79
C PRO A 28 8.15 -41.39 43.26
N ASN A 29 8.47 -40.26 42.59
CA ASN A 29 8.75 -40.11 41.15
C ASN A 29 7.64 -40.45 40.13
N GLN A 30 6.78 -39.46 39.88
CA GLN A 30 6.28 -39.22 38.52
C GLN A 30 6.78 -37.86 38.05
N LYS A 31 7.53 -37.86 36.95
CA LYS A 31 7.78 -36.68 36.13
C LYS A 31 6.43 -35.99 35.91
N LYS A 32 6.23 -34.82 36.53
CA LYS A 32 5.31 -33.82 35.99
C LYS A 32 5.84 -33.46 34.61
N GLU A 33 5.35 -34.11 33.57
CA GLU A 33 5.14 -33.38 32.33
C GLU A 33 4.16 -32.28 32.68
N LEU A 34 4.72 -31.09 32.89
CA LEU A 34 4.00 -29.84 32.87
C LEU A 34 3.46 -29.72 31.44
N SER A 35 2.31 -30.34 31.19
CA SER A 35 1.43 -29.94 30.12
C SER A 35 1.01 -28.52 30.43
N GLU A 36 1.83 -27.56 30.01
CA GLU A 36 1.37 -26.22 29.74
C GLU A 36 0.33 -26.37 28.62
N SER A 37 -0.91 -26.58 29.03
CA SER A 37 -2.05 -26.15 28.22
C SER A 37 -1.97 -24.63 28.12
N LEU A 38 -1.11 -24.15 27.21
CA LEU A 38 -1.17 -22.82 26.65
C LEU A 38 -2.58 -22.70 26.06
N LYS A 39 -3.51 -22.16 26.85
CA LYS A 39 -4.71 -21.52 26.31
C LYS A 39 -4.20 -20.48 25.32
N LYS A 40 -4.12 -20.84 24.05
CA LYS A 40 -3.83 -19.91 22.97
C LYS A 40 -4.99 -18.93 22.95
N GLU A 41 -4.76 -17.77 23.54
CA GLU A 41 -5.73 -16.67 23.54
C GLU A 41 -6.02 -16.29 22.09
N ASN A 42 -7.31 -16.13 21.77
CA ASN A 42 -7.72 -15.63 20.47
C ASN A 42 -7.25 -14.18 20.35
N ILE A 43 -6.68 -13.81 19.20
CA ILE A 43 -6.30 -12.42 18.94
C ILE A 43 -7.54 -11.69 18.41
N ILE A 44 -7.97 -10.66 19.14
CA ILE A 44 -9.16 -9.88 18.82
C ILE A 44 -8.74 -8.57 18.16
N PHE A 45 -9.38 -8.23 17.04
CA PHE A 45 -9.24 -6.97 16.33
C PHE A 45 -10.56 -6.21 16.45
N SER A 46 -10.50 -5.02 17.03
CA SER A 46 -11.70 -4.22 17.29
C SER A 46 -11.78 -3.04 16.35
N GLU A 47 -13.00 -2.65 15.99
CA GLU A 47 -13.25 -1.44 15.21
C GLU A 47 -12.76 -0.18 15.94
N ILE A 48 -12.01 0.65 15.21
CA ILE A 48 -11.47 1.91 15.69
C ILE A 48 -12.06 3.09 14.91
N SER A 49 -12.03 4.27 15.53
CA SER A 49 -12.28 5.53 14.86
C SER A 49 -11.03 5.97 14.07
N PHE A 50 -11.25 6.69 12.98
CA PHE A 50 -10.21 7.23 12.11
C PHE A 50 -10.67 8.55 11.51
N ASP A 51 -9.70 9.38 11.13
CA ASP A 51 -9.93 10.61 10.40
C ASP A 51 -10.06 10.31 8.92
N LYS A 52 -10.98 10.99 8.26
CA LYS A 52 -11.16 10.93 6.80
C LYS A 52 -11.10 12.30 6.17
N LYS A 53 -10.47 12.39 5.00
CA LYS A 53 -10.42 13.60 4.17
C LYS A 53 -10.54 13.19 2.72
N SER A 54 -11.62 13.62 2.06
CA SER A 54 -11.84 13.40 0.65
C SER A 54 -11.72 14.67 -0.18
N ASP A 55 -11.40 14.47 -1.46
CA ASP A 55 -11.31 15.50 -2.49
C ASP A 55 -11.91 14.94 -3.79
N TYR A 56 -13.22 14.66 -3.78
CA TYR A 56 -13.93 14.12 -4.95
C TYR A 56 -14.30 15.18 -5.99
N GLN A 57 -14.21 16.45 -5.63
CA GLN A 57 -14.46 17.58 -6.53
C GLN A 57 -13.24 17.91 -7.39
N ASN A 58 -12.09 17.29 -7.12
CA ASN A 58 -10.89 17.45 -7.92
C ASN A 58 -11.12 16.93 -9.35
N THR A 59 -10.96 17.82 -10.32
CA THR A 59 -11.11 17.50 -11.74
C THR A 59 -9.95 16.69 -12.31
N ASN A 60 -8.76 16.76 -11.67
CA ASN A 60 -7.56 16.06 -12.13
C ASN A 60 -7.49 14.63 -11.56
N LEU A 61 -7.58 14.52 -10.23
CA LEU A 61 -7.54 13.21 -9.57
C LEU A 61 -8.23 13.24 -8.22
N LYS A 62 -9.38 12.57 -8.15
CA LYS A 62 -10.14 12.40 -6.92
C LYS A 62 -9.35 11.60 -5.90
N SER A 63 -9.57 11.88 -4.62
CA SER A 63 -8.87 11.13 -3.55
C SER A 63 -9.63 11.02 -2.25
N LEU A 64 -9.26 9.99 -1.48
CA LEU A 64 -9.71 9.76 -0.12
C LEU A 64 -8.50 9.39 0.73
N VAL A 65 -8.29 10.12 1.82
CA VAL A 65 -7.25 9.86 2.81
C VAL A 65 -7.90 9.39 4.09
N LEU A 66 -7.49 8.22 4.57
CA LEU A 66 -7.90 7.67 5.85
C LEU A 66 -6.67 7.65 6.77
N LYS A 67 -6.82 8.20 7.98
CA LYS A 67 -5.70 8.31 8.93
C LYS A 67 -6.13 7.88 10.32
N PHE A 68 -5.30 7.06 10.96
CA PHE A 68 -5.39 6.82 12.40
C PHE A 68 -3.99 6.59 12.94
N LYS A 69 -3.66 7.19 14.09
CA LYS A 69 -2.30 7.16 14.65
C LYS A 69 -1.25 7.58 13.60
N ASN A 70 -0.22 6.76 13.42
CA ASN A 70 0.87 6.89 12.45
C ASN A 70 0.59 6.14 11.12
N ILE A 71 -0.63 5.61 10.93
CA ILE A 71 -1.03 4.88 9.73
C ILE A 71 -1.84 5.81 8.82
N THR A 72 -1.49 5.81 7.54
CA THR A 72 -2.23 6.54 6.50
C THR A 72 -2.50 5.64 5.30
N TYR A 73 -3.77 5.59 4.89
CA TYR A 73 -4.20 5.03 3.60
C TYR A 73 -4.56 6.18 2.68
N THR A 74 -3.97 6.20 1.50
CA THR A 74 -4.35 7.16 0.45
C THR A 74 -4.93 6.39 -0.71
N LEU A 75 -6.19 6.68 -1.02
CA LEU A 75 -6.90 6.14 -2.17
C LEU A 75 -6.96 7.21 -3.25
N LYS A 76 -6.65 6.81 -4.48
CA LYS A 76 -6.74 7.63 -5.68
C LYS A 76 -7.64 6.96 -6.70
N PHE A 77 -8.54 7.74 -7.29
CA PHE A 77 -9.52 7.23 -8.24
C PHE A 77 -9.17 7.69 -9.65
N VAL A 78 -8.85 6.74 -10.52
CA VAL A 78 -8.57 6.99 -11.94
C VAL A 78 -9.68 6.32 -12.72
N GLU A 79 -10.57 7.12 -13.31
CA GLU A 79 -11.76 6.62 -14.01
C GLU A 79 -12.60 5.72 -13.05
N ASP A 80 -12.71 4.43 -13.34
CA ASP A 80 -13.41 3.39 -12.58
C ASP A 80 -12.49 2.58 -11.65
N ARG A 81 -11.19 2.85 -11.65
CA ARG A 81 -10.17 2.10 -10.90
C ARG A 81 -9.73 2.86 -9.66
N THR A 82 -9.49 2.11 -8.58
CA THR A 82 -8.97 2.65 -7.32
C THR A 82 -7.58 2.13 -7.06
N TYR A 83 -6.69 3.03 -6.67
CA TYR A 83 -5.32 2.74 -6.28
C TYR A 83 -5.09 3.11 -4.82
N LEU A 84 -4.38 2.25 -4.10
CA LEU A 84 -4.05 2.42 -2.69
C LEU A 84 -2.55 2.61 -2.48
N GLN A 85 -2.20 3.61 -1.68
CA GLN A 85 -0.88 3.72 -1.05
C GLN A 85 -1.04 3.60 0.47
N TYR A 86 -0.17 2.79 1.09
CA TYR A 86 -0.15 2.55 2.52
C TYR A 86 1.13 3.08 3.14
N LYS A 87 1.00 3.93 4.16
CA LYS A 87 2.12 4.50 4.92
C LYS A 87 2.03 4.17 6.41
N LEU A 88 3.19 3.96 7.01
CA LEU A 88 3.41 3.86 8.44
C LEU A 88 4.56 4.80 8.83
N ASP A 89 4.34 5.65 9.83
CA ASP A 89 5.34 6.67 10.26
C ASP A 89 5.82 7.54 9.09
N ASP A 90 4.88 7.96 8.22
CA ASP A 90 5.11 8.71 6.98
C ASP A 90 6.01 8.00 5.94
N LYS A 91 6.45 6.76 6.19
CA LYS A 91 7.18 5.92 5.24
C LYS A 91 6.21 5.12 4.40
N ILE A 92 6.47 5.06 3.09
CA ILE A 92 5.71 4.21 2.16
C ILE A 92 6.06 2.75 2.44
N ILE A 93 5.06 1.98 2.86
CA ILE A 93 5.17 0.53 3.10
C ILE A 93 4.69 -0.23 1.87
N SER A 94 3.57 0.20 1.30
CA SER A 94 3.10 -0.27 -0.01
C SER A 94 2.86 0.93 -0.89
N ASP A 95 3.53 0.95 -2.05
CA ASP A 95 3.28 1.97 -3.06
C ASP A 95 1.97 1.68 -3.82
N TRP A 96 1.62 2.57 -4.74
CA TRP A 96 0.40 2.52 -5.53
C TRP A 96 0.17 1.15 -6.19
N HIS A 97 -0.90 0.49 -5.78
CA HIS A 97 -1.39 -0.73 -6.38
C HIS A 97 -2.91 -0.66 -6.48
N GLN A 98 -3.47 -1.29 -7.50
CA GLN A 98 -4.91 -1.32 -7.70
C GLN A 98 -5.58 -2.17 -6.60
N ILE A 99 -6.73 -1.69 -6.12
CA ILE A 99 -7.56 -2.36 -5.12
C ILE A 99 -9.02 -2.42 -5.56
N SER A 100 -9.76 -3.39 -5.02
CA SER A 100 -11.22 -3.45 -5.08
C SER A 100 -11.82 -2.43 -4.11
N TYR A 101 -12.28 -1.32 -4.66
CA TYR A 101 -13.12 -0.33 -4.00
C TYR A 101 -13.69 0.57 -5.09
N ASN A 102 -15.01 0.68 -5.19
CA ASN A 102 -15.65 1.58 -6.13
C ASN A 102 -17.01 2.02 -5.56
N PHE A 103 -17.24 3.33 -5.50
CA PHE A 103 -18.52 3.89 -5.06
C PHE A 103 -19.31 4.52 -6.23
N ASN A 104 -18.75 4.59 -7.44
CA ASN A 104 -19.31 5.36 -8.55
C ASN A 104 -20.59 4.78 -9.18
N TYR A 105 -20.98 3.54 -8.86
CA TYR A 105 -22.05 2.85 -9.57
C TYR A 105 -23.44 2.99 -8.93
N ASP A 106 -23.58 2.93 -7.59
CA ASP A 106 -24.92 2.88 -6.96
C ASP A 106 -25.05 3.58 -5.59
N SER A 107 -24.02 4.27 -5.11
CA SER A 107 -24.07 4.97 -3.80
C SER A 107 -23.43 6.35 -3.88
N SER A 108 -23.85 7.26 -3.00
CA SER A 108 -23.11 8.50 -2.82
C SER A 108 -21.73 8.19 -2.21
N TYR A 109 -20.73 9.03 -2.46
CA TYR A 109 -19.43 8.83 -1.82
C TYR A 109 -19.53 8.97 -0.29
N GLU A 110 -20.51 9.74 0.20
CA GLU A 110 -20.80 9.88 1.62
C GLU A 110 -21.23 8.56 2.25
N ASP A 111 -22.12 7.82 1.59
CA ASP A 111 -22.61 6.52 2.05
C ASP A 111 -21.48 5.49 2.04
N ALA A 112 -20.75 5.39 0.93
CA ALA A 112 -19.62 4.47 0.81
C ALA A 112 -18.54 4.74 1.87
N GLU A 113 -18.24 6.00 2.17
CA GLU A 113 -17.30 6.35 3.23
C GLU A 113 -17.80 6.07 4.64
N ALA A 114 -19.11 6.14 4.89
CA ALA A 114 -19.69 5.85 6.20
C ALA A 114 -19.50 4.37 6.59
N ASP A 115 -19.43 3.51 5.59
CA ASP A 115 -19.29 2.06 5.77
C ASP A 115 -17.85 1.58 5.85
N ILE A 116 -16.86 2.42 5.55
CA ILE A 116 -15.45 2.05 5.71
C ILE A 116 -15.17 1.73 7.17
N LYS A 117 -14.62 0.54 7.44
CA LYS A 117 -14.20 0.11 8.78
C LYS A 117 -12.70 -0.16 8.86
N ILE A 118 -12.12 0.12 10.02
CA ILE A 118 -10.75 -0.29 10.35
C ILE A 118 -10.80 -1.11 11.63
N LEU A 119 -10.37 -2.36 11.56
CA LEU A 119 -10.20 -3.24 12.71
C LEU A 119 -8.73 -3.27 13.09
N TYR A 120 -8.40 -3.08 14.35
CA TYR A 120 -7.00 -2.96 14.77
C TYR A 120 -6.74 -3.63 16.11
N ASN A 121 -5.58 -4.30 16.20
CA ASN A 121 -5.04 -4.81 17.45
C ASN A 121 -3.72 -4.08 17.77
N SER A 122 -3.76 -3.27 18.84
CA SER A 122 -2.62 -2.44 19.26
C SER A 122 -1.44 -3.24 19.81
N SER A 123 -1.67 -4.45 20.34
CA SER A 123 -0.62 -5.25 20.97
C SER A 123 0.35 -5.84 19.94
N ILE A 124 -0.14 -6.09 18.73
CA ILE A 124 0.67 -6.65 17.62
C ILE A 124 0.84 -5.70 16.44
N ASN A 125 0.23 -4.52 16.50
CA ASN A 125 0.25 -3.51 15.44
C ASN A 125 -0.16 -4.07 14.07
N LYS A 126 -1.28 -4.80 14.04
CA LYS A 126 -1.89 -5.36 12.83
C LYS A 126 -3.37 -5.05 12.79
N GLY A 127 -3.97 -5.15 11.61
CA GLY A 127 -5.38 -4.94 11.46
C GLY A 127 -5.94 -5.30 10.09
N PHE A 128 -7.18 -4.89 9.89
CA PHE A 128 -7.93 -5.08 8.66
C PHE A 128 -8.59 -3.77 8.25
N LEU A 129 -8.40 -3.37 6.99
CA LEU A 129 -9.16 -2.32 6.33
C LEU A 129 -10.30 -2.99 5.57
N LEU A 130 -11.54 -2.64 5.91
CA LEU A 130 -12.74 -3.15 5.28
C LEU A 130 -13.32 -2.02 4.43
N LEU A 131 -13.31 -2.23 3.13
CA LEU A 131 -13.87 -1.29 2.14
C LEU A 131 -15.17 -1.88 1.60
N PRO A 132 -16.26 -1.11 1.47
CA PRO A 132 -17.48 -1.65 0.89
C PRO A 132 -17.20 -2.17 -0.53
N GLY A 133 -17.71 -3.37 -0.79
CA GLY A 133 -17.70 -4.05 -2.08
C GLY A 133 -19.07 -3.97 -2.76
N TYR A 134 -19.12 -4.32 -4.03
CA TYR A 134 -20.33 -4.26 -4.84
C TYR A 134 -21.04 -5.61 -4.89
N THR A 135 -22.26 -5.69 -4.36
CA THR A 135 -23.28 -6.64 -4.82
C THR A 135 -24.66 -5.98 -4.77
N GLU A 136 -25.53 -6.32 -5.71
CA GLU A 136 -26.91 -5.81 -5.76
C GLU A 136 -27.81 -6.41 -4.67
N GLU A 137 -27.38 -7.50 -4.03
CA GLU A 137 -28.24 -8.34 -3.19
C GLU A 137 -27.99 -8.15 -1.68
N TYR A 138 -26.75 -7.88 -1.26
CA TYR A 138 -26.40 -7.78 0.16
C TYR A 138 -25.11 -6.97 0.42
N PRO A 139 -24.92 -6.47 1.65
CA PRO A 139 -23.71 -5.74 2.02
C PRO A 139 -22.47 -6.65 1.98
N VAL A 140 -21.45 -6.23 1.24
CA VAL A 140 -20.15 -6.93 1.13
C VAL A 140 -19.03 -5.98 1.49
N PHE A 141 -17.98 -6.52 2.14
CA PHE A 141 -16.72 -5.81 2.36
C PHE A 141 -15.56 -6.54 1.70
N ASN A 142 -14.76 -5.78 0.95
CA ASN A 142 -13.42 -6.15 0.56
C ASN A 142 -12.48 -6.01 1.77
N VAL A 143 -11.87 -7.12 2.21
CA VAL A 143 -11.01 -7.13 3.40
C VAL A 143 -9.53 -7.08 3.00
N TYR A 144 -8.81 -6.10 3.52
CA TYR A 144 -7.37 -5.96 3.35
C TYR A 144 -6.68 -6.10 4.71
N ALA A 145 -5.85 -7.14 4.87
CA ALA A 145 -5.01 -7.31 6.05
C ALA A 145 -3.81 -6.37 5.96
N PHE A 146 -3.48 -5.66 7.04
CA PHE A 146 -2.30 -4.80 7.11
C PHE A 146 -1.46 -5.08 8.36
N ASP A 147 -0.16 -4.92 8.19
CA ASP A 147 0.84 -4.93 9.25
C ASP A 147 1.94 -3.91 8.94
N LYS A 148 3.02 -3.92 9.73
CA LYS A 148 4.15 -3.00 9.55
C LYS A 148 4.88 -3.15 8.20
N ASP A 149 4.72 -4.28 7.51
CA ASP A 149 5.51 -4.64 6.34
C ASP A 149 4.68 -4.55 5.05
N ARG A 150 3.34 -4.68 5.11
CA ARG A 150 2.47 -4.69 3.93
C ARG A 150 0.99 -4.47 4.23
N ILE A 151 0.24 -4.20 3.18
CA ILE A 151 -1.21 -4.39 3.09
C ILE A 151 -1.51 -5.40 1.98
N THR A 152 -2.47 -6.30 2.19
CA THR A 152 -2.76 -7.39 1.25
C THR A 152 -4.25 -7.74 1.26
N TYR A 153 -4.81 -7.92 0.06
CA TYR A 153 -6.20 -8.34 -0.09
C TYR A 153 -6.40 -9.79 0.39
N LEU A 154 -7.28 -9.96 1.36
CA LEU A 154 -7.48 -11.22 2.06
C LEU A 154 -8.65 -12.02 1.50
N GLU A 155 -9.85 -11.43 1.47
CA GLU A 155 -11.10 -12.06 1.07
C GLU A 155 -12.23 -11.02 1.02
N ASN A 156 -13.38 -11.40 0.47
CA ASN A 156 -14.63 -10.68 0.63
C ASN A 156 -15.41 -11.27 1.81
N ILE A 157 -16.11 -10.43 2.56
CA ILE A 157 -17.00 -10.86 3.63
C ILE A 157 -18.39 -10.26 3.47
N SER A 158 -19.43 -11.04 3.77
CA SER A 158 -20.81 -10.64 3.58
C SER A 158 -21.74 -11.19 4.65
N THR A 159 -23.01 -10.79 4.58
CA THR A 159 -24.10 -11.42 5.33
C THR A 159 -25.34 -11.55 4.47
N ASN A 160 -26.02 -12.68 4.58
CA ASN A 160 -27.32 -12.88 3.96
C ASN A 160 -28.46 -12.37 4.86
N ASP A 161 -28.16 -12.05 6.14
CA ASP A 161 -29.12 -11.44 7.05
C ASP A 161 -28.98 -9.92 7.00
N PRO A 162 -29.98 -9.19 6.44
CA PRO A 162 -29.94 -7.73 6.30
C PRO A 162 -29.89 -7.01 7.66
N ASN A 163 -30.20 -7.68 8.76
CA ASN A 163 -30.10 -7.10 10.09
C ASN A 163 -28.66 -7.07 10.62
N CYS A 164 -27.78 -7.95 10.12
CA CYS A 164 -26.41 -8.12 10.61
C CYS A 164 -25.40 -7.10 10.05
N LEU A 165 -25.71 -6.45 8.94
CA LEU A 165 -24.92 -5.34 8.39
C LEU A 165 -25.86 -4.17 8.12
N SER A 166 -26.72 -3.86 9.09
CA SER A 166 -27.50 -2.65 9.03
C SER A 166 -26.54 -1.46 9.16
N PHE A 167 -26.31 -0.80 8.02
CA PHE A 167 -25.32 0.24 7.63
C PHE A 167 -25.11 1.45 8.57
N SER A 168 -25.46 1.39 9.86
CA SER A 168 -25.29 2.55 10.75
C SER A 168 -25.05 2.27 12.23
N LYS A 169 -25.12 1.03 12.75
CA LYS A 169 -25.05 0.83 14.22
C LYS A 169 -24.25 -0.35 14.74
N GLU A 170 -23.84 -1.28 13.90
CA GLU A 170 -23.15 -2.49 14.36
C GLU A 170 -21.64 -2.35 14.17
N LYS A 171 -20.88 -2.70 15.22
CA LYS A 171 -19.41 -2.75 15.13
C LYS A 171 -18.98 -4.10 14.58
N ILE A 172 -17.86 -4.13 13.88
CA ILE A 172 -17.26 -5.40 13.43
C ILE A 172 -16.06 -5.76 14.32
N GLU A 173 -15.90 -7.05 14.61
CA GLU A 173 -14.71 -7.62 15.24
C GLU A 173 -14.10 -8.70 14.34
N GLY A 174 -12.77 -8.68 14.23
CA GLY A 174 -11.99 -9.78 13.66
C GLY A 174 -11.47 -10.66 14.80
N ILE A 175 -11.59 -11.98 14.66
CA ILE A 175 -11.07 -12.95 15.64
C ILE A 175 -10.14 -13.90 14.90
N GLU A 176 -8.85 -13.83 15.20
CA GLU A 176 -7.86 -14.74 14.63
C GLU A 176 -7.73 -15.97 15.51
N GLN A 177 -7.92 -17.12 14.87
CA GLN A 177 -7.87 -18.45 15.46
C GLN A 177 -6.88 -19.32 14.66
N LYS A 178 -6.58 -20.53 15.16
CA LYS A 178 -5.65 -21.47 14.48
C LYS A 178 -6.03 -21.78 13.03
N GLN A 179 -7.31 -21.68 12.69
CA GLN A 179 -7.87 -22.05 11.37
C GLN A 179 -8.02 -20.83 10.44
N GLY A 180 -7.65 -19.63 10.90
CA GLY A 180 -7.76 -18.38 10.14
C GLY A 180 -8.46 -17.26 10.91
N ILE A 181 -8.83 -16.21 10.18
CA ILE A 181 -9.61 -15.09 10.71
C ILE A 181 -11.11 -15.33 10.44
N SER A 182 -11.93 -15.00 11.45
CA SER A 182 -13.39 -14.88 11.31
C SER A 182 -13.81 -13.46 11.66
N PHE A 183 -14.80 -12.93 10.95
CA PHE A 183 -15.37 -11.61 11.23
C PHE A 183 -16.78 -11.78 11.79
N LYS A 184 -17.14 -10.97 12.76
CA LYS A 184 -18.49 -10.95 13.32
C LYS A 184 -18.96 -9.54 13.59
N THR A 185 -20.26 -9.33 13.57
CA THR A 185 -20.87 -8.10 14.08
C THR A 185 -21.11 -8.20 15.58
N VAL A 186 -21.00 -7.05 16.24
CA VAL A 186 -21.19 -6.89 17.68
C VAL A 186 -22.22 -5.80 17.89
N ASN A 187 -23.42 -6.21 18.28
CA ASN A 187 -24.50 -5.31 18.66
C ASN A 187 -24.63 -5.22 20.18
N ASN A 188 -24.15 -4.10 20.74
CA ASN A 188 -24.18 -3.85 22.19
C ASN A 188 -25.61 -3.74 22.76
N GLN A 189 -26.64 -3.51 21.93
CA GLN A 189 -28.02 -3.27 22.38
C GLN A 189 -28.90 -4.52 22.30
N LYS A 190 -28.57 -5.51 21.47
CA LYS A 190 -29.44 -6.68 21.21
C LYS A 190 -28.82 -8.04 21.57
N GLY A 191 -27.55 -8.09 21.98
CA GLY A 191 -26.86 -9.35 22.27
C GLY A 191 -26.78 -10.30 21.07
N LYS A 192 -27.10 -9.80 19.86
CA LYS A 192 -26.99 -10.53 18.61
C LYS A 192 -25.60 -10.27 18.03
N SER A 193 -24.90 -11.36 17.72
CA SER A 193 -23.66 -11.34 16.95
C SER A 193 -23.84 -12.22 15.74
N CYS A 194 -23.53 -11.70 14.56
CA CYS A 194 -23.58 -12.47 13.33
C CYS A 194 -22.17 -12.76 12.85
N VAL A 195 -21.87 -14.01 12.56
CA VAL A 195 -20.61 -14.37 11.88
C VAL A 195 -20.79 -14.05 10.40
N LEU A 196 -19.84 -13.30 9.84
CA LEU A 196 -19.86 -12.93 8.43
C LEU A 196 -19.32 -14.08 7.57
N ASN A 197 -19.97 -14.29 6.43
CA ASN A 197 -19.60 -15.34 5.48
C ASN A 197 -18.38 -14.90 4.70
N LYS A 198 -17.49 -15.84 4.41
CA LYS A 198 -16.38 -15.63 3.47
C LYS A 198 -16.88 -15.82 2.05
N GLU A 199 -16.54 -14.91 1.17
CA GLU A 199 -16.86 -14.98 -0.24
C GLU A 199 -15.61 -15.20 -1.08
N LYS A 200 -15.82 -15.64 -2.32
CA LYS A 200 -14.71 -15.73 -3.28
C LYS A 200 -14.14 -14.34 -3.51
N LYS A 201 -12.82 -14.29 -3.64
CA LYS A 201 -12.10 -13.09 -4.07
C LYS A 201 -12.65 -12.62 -5.40
N ASP A 202 -12.84 -11.32 -5.53
CA ASP A 202 -13.07 -10.72 -6.85
C ASP A 202 -11.81 -10.93 -7.70
N ASP A 203 -12.01 -11.40 -8.93
CA ASP A 203 -10.96 -11.48 -9.95
C ASP A 203 -10.69 -10.06 -10.47
N LEU A 204 -10.11 -9.19 -9.63
CA LEU A 204 -9.56 -7.94 -10.17
C LEU A 204 -8.37 -8.27 -11.06
N ASN A 205 -8.40 -7.71 -12.27
CA ASN A 205 -7.20 -7.58 -13.07
C ASN A 205 -6.26 -6.61 -12.32
N THR A 206 -5.37 -7.16 -11.50
CA THR A 206 -4.40 -6.41 -10.67
C THR A 206 -3.23 -5.86 -11.48
N GLN A 207 -3.33 -5.85 -12.81
CA GLN A 207 -2.35 -5.20 -13.66
C GLN A 207 -2.34 -3.71 -13.38
N THR A 208 -1.24 -3.27 -12.78
CA THR A 208 -0.99 -1.85 -12.57
C THR A 208 -0.79 -1.20 -13.93
N ILE A 209 -1.69 -0.28 -14.29
CA ILE A 209 -1.62 0.40 -15.57
C ILE A 209 -0.65 1.56 -15.43
N GLU A 210 0.47 1.53 -16.17
CA GLU A 210 1.52 2.56 -16.06
C GLU A 210 1.00 3.98 -16.31
N SER A 211 0.03 4.15 -17.23
CA SER A 211 -0.59 5.45 -17.50
C SER A 211 -1.38 6.00 -16.31
N ASP A 212 -2.03 5.13 -15.53
CA ASP A 212 -2.74 5.53 -14.31
C ASP A 212 -1.76 5.94 -13.22
N LEU A 213 -0.65 5.20 -13.06
CA LEU A 213 0.42 5.59 -12.15
C LEU A 213 1.00 6.97 -12.52
N GLN A 214 1.15 7.25 -13.81
CA GLN A 214 1.60 8.58 -14.26
C GLN A 214 0.59 9.68 -13.89
N LYS A 215 -0.73 9.44 -14.02
CA LYS A 215 -1.77 10.37 -13.57
C LYS A 215 -1.70 10.57 -12.04
N ILE A 216 -1.46 9.50 -11.28
CA ILE A 216 -1.34 9.54 -9.82
C ILE A 216 -0.10 10.32 -9.39
N VAL A 217 1.08 9.97 -9.90
CA VAL A 217 2.34 10.65 -9.57
C VAL A 217 2.32 12.11 -10.05
N GLY A 218 1.73 12.39 -11.22
CA GLY A 218 1.62 13.74 -11.77
C GLY A 218 0.63 14.66 -11.05
N SER A 219 -0.31 14.11 -10.27
CA SER A 219 -1.34 14.87 -9.53
C SER A 219 -1.05 15.01 -8.03
N ILE A 220 -0.02 14.34 -7.51
CA ILE A 220 0.59 14.74 -6.25
C ILE A 220 1.02 16.20 -6.47
N PRO A 221 0.51 17.19 -5.71
CA PRO A 221 1.10 18.50 -5.73
C PRO A 221 2.56 18.23 -5.37
N LEU A 222 3.50 18.48 -6.28
CA LEU A 222 4.91 18.44 -5.94
C LEU A 222 4.98 19.24 -4.63
N SER A 223 5.20 18.57 -3.49
CA SER A 223 5.75 19.27 -2.35
C SER A 223 7.04 19.78 -2.94
N LYS A 224 7.05 21.07 -3.29
CA LYS A 224 8.09 21.69 -4.12
C LYS A 224 9.41 21.22 -3.56
N GLN A 225 10.00 20.22 -4.22
CA GLN A 225 11.17 19.55 -3.70
C GLN A 225 12.24 20.58 -3.91
N GLN A 226 12.64 21.24 -2.82
CA GLN A 226 13.64 22.27 -2.87
C GLN A 226 14.86 21.66 -3.56
N ILE A 227 15.18 22.17 -4.74
CA ILE A 227 16.31 21.69 -5.51
C ILE A 227 17.56 22.01 -4.67
N SER A 228 18.33 20.99 -4.31
CA SER A 228 19.52 21.13 -3.46
C SER A 228 20.67 21.84 -4.18
N ILE A 229 20.55 22.05 -5.49
CA ILE A 229 21.50 22.81 -6.30
C ILE A 229 21.25 24.31 -6.09
N PRO A 230 22.30 25.11 -5.84
CA PRO A 230 22.15 26.55 -5.68
C PRO A 230 21.47 27.19 -6.89
N SER A 231 20.48 28.04 -6.64
CA SER A 231 19.79 28.75 -7.72
C SER A 231 20.76 29.62 -8.52
N GLY A 232 20.47 29.76 -9.81
CA GLY A 232 21.30 30.47 -10.77
C GLY A 232 21.17 29.89 -12.16
N GLU A 233 21.77 30.57 -13.12
CA GLU A 233 21.88 30.09 -14.48
C GLU A 233 23.27 29.47 -14.68
N TYR A 234 23.30 28.28 -15.28
CA TYR A 234 24.50 27.51 -15.52
C TYR A 234 24.66 27.35 -17.03
N PHE A 235 25.82 27.69 -17.58
CA PHE A 235 26.11 27.66 -19.00
C PHE A 235 27.09 26.54 -19.33
N ALA A 236 26.83 25.84 -20.43
CA ALA A 236 27.70 24.78 -20.92
C ALA A 236 29.06 25.37 -21.33
N THR A 237 30.14 24.75 -20.87
CA THR A 237 31.51 25.19 -21.19
C THR A 237 32.17 24.34 -22.27
N ASN A 238 31.39 23.76 -23.18
CA ASN A 238 31.91 22.79 -24.15
C ASN A 238 32.24 23.47 -25.49
N GLU A 239 33.50 23.39 -25.89
CA GLU A 239 34.01 23.94 -27.16
C GLU A 239 33.39 23.26 -28.39
N LYS A 240 32.72 22.11 -28.25
CA LYS A 240 32.04 21.42 -29.36
C LYS A 240 30.67 22.01 -29.73
N LEU A 241 30.21 23.03 -29.02
CA LEU A 241 28.95 23.71 -29.28
C LEU A 241 29.22 25.01 -30.05
N ASP A 242 29.77 24.90 -31.26
CA ASP A 242 30.29 26.05 -32.01
C ASP A 242 29.22 27.13 -32.30
N ASP A 243 27.99 26.71 -32.63
CA ASP A 243 26.89 27.62 -33.02
C ASP A 243 25.74 27.70 -31.99
N TYR A 244 25.88 26.99 -30.86
CA TYR A 244 24.79 26.80 -29.90
C TYR A 244 25.24 27.02 -28.44
N GLY A 245 24.44 27.72 -27.65
CA GLY A 245 24.59 27.79 -26.20
C GLY A 245 23.57 26.91 -25.50
N ILE A 246 24.02 26.04 -24.60
CA ILE A 246 23.14 25.30 -23.69
C ILE A 246 23.22 25.95 -22.31
N SER A 247 22.08 26.30 -21.72
CA SER A 247 21.99 26.73 -20.32
C SER A 247 20.93 25.97 -19.53
N LEU A 248 21.16 25.86 -18.22
CA LEU A 248 20.20 25.41 -17.23
C LEU A 248 19.97 26.53 -16.23
N LYS A 249 18.77 27.10 -16.21
CA LYS A 249 18.35 28.02 -15.15
C LYS A 249 17.67 27.22 -14.04
N ILE A 250 18.25 27.26 -12.86
CA ILE A 250 17.76 26.55 -11.68
C ILE A 250 17.20 27.58 -10.71
N ASP A 251 15.90 27.49 -10.46
CA ASP A 251 15.21 28.20 -9.40
C ASP A 251 14.83 27.21 -8.29
N LYS A 252 14.26 27.70 -7.17
CA LYS A 252 13.93 26.85 -6.01
C LYS A 252 13.05 25.63 -6.37
N ASP A 253 12.18 25.80 -7.37
CA ASP A 253 11.11 24.86 -7.70
C ASP A 253 11.10 24.45 -9.20
N SER A 254 12.00 24.97 -10.02
CA SER A 254 11.97 24.78 -11.47
C SER A 254 13.36 24.74 -12.09
N ILE A 255 13.50 23.92 -13.13
CA ILE A 255 14.70 23.86 -13.94
C ILE A 255 14.29 24.13 -15.38
N ILE A 256 14.87 25.16 -15.99
CA ILE A 256 14.62 25.52 -17.38
C ILE A 256 15.87 25.20 -18.18
N TYR A 257 15.72 24.33 -19.17
CA TYR A 257 16.73 24.08 -20.18
C TYR A 257 16.54 25.04 -21.35
N THR A 258 17.61 25.70 -21.77
CA THR A 258 17.58 26.65 -22.88
C THR A 258 18.66 26.29 -23.90
N GLU A 259 18.26 26.31 -25.16
CA GLU A 259 19.15 26.31 -26.31
C GLU A 259 19.09 27.69 -26.96
N SER A 260 20.25 28.28 -27.10
CA SER A 260 20.46 29.53 -27.82
C SER A 260 21.35 29.27 -29.03
N GLY A 261 21.21 30.08 -30.06
CA GLY A 261 22.11 30.14 -31.19
C GLY A 261 23.08 31.29 -31.11
N ASN A 262 23.88 31.43 -32.16
CA ASN A 262 24.68 32.62 -32.43
C ASN A 262 23.86 33.92 -32.23
N MET A 263 24.51 34.91 -31.62
CA MET A 263 23.92 36.20 -31.23
C MET A 263 22.82 36.14 -30.14
N GLY A 264 22.71 35.02 -29.40
CA GLY A 264 21.80 34.89 -28.26
C GLY A 264 20.35 34.61 -28.63
N LYS A 265 20.08 34.24 -29.88
CA LYS A 265 18.73 33.87 -30.32
C LYS A 265 18.28 32.58 -29.65
N MET A 266 17.21 32.60 -28.87
CA MET A 266 16.66 31.38 -28.26
C MET A 266 15.97 30.50 -29.31
N TYR A 267 16.36 29.22 -29.37
CA TYR A 267 15.77 28.23 -30.27
C TYR A 267 14.76 27.34 -29.55
N ASN A 268 15.16 26.75 -28.43
CA ASN A 268 14.30 25.88 -27.64
C ASN A 268 14.43 26.20 -26.16
N GLN A 269 13.32 26.12 -25.46
CA GLN A 269 13.28 26.28 -24.02
C GLN A 269 12.27 25.30 -23.43
N TYR A 270 12.72 24.48 -22.49
CA TYR A 270 11.91 23.42 -21.89
C TYR A 270 11.88 23.57 -20.38
N LEU A 271 10.69 23.43 -19.81
CA LEU A 271 10.53 23.23 -18.38
C LEU A 271 10.84 21.76 -18.06
N LEU A 272 11.76 21.55 -17.14
CA LEU A 272 12.14 20.24 -16.62
C LEU A 272 11.66 20.08 -15.18
N LYS A 273 11.20 18.88 -14.85
CA LYS A 273 10.78 18.51 -13.50
C LYS A 273 11.72 17.46 -12.92
N GLN A 274 12.10 17.67 -11.66
CA GLN A 274 12.75 16.65 -10.86
C GLN A 274 11.77 15.51 -10.58
N VAL A 275 12.18 14.29 -10.90
CA VAL A 275 11.38 13.07 -10.67
C VAL A 275 11.85 12.33 -9.42
N LYS A 276 13.16 12.22 -9.22
CA LYS A 276 13.76 11.55 -8.07
C LYS A 276 15.21 11.99 -7.85
N THR A 277 15.72 11.70 -6.65
CA THR A 277 17.13 11.86 -6.29
C THR A 277 17.68 10.52 -5.79
N ILE A 278 18.80 10.06 -6.34
CA ILE A 278 19.49 8.83 -5.91
C ILE A 278 20.98 9.14 -5.84
N ASP A 279 21.62 8.89 -4.70
CA ASP A 279 23.07 9.07 -4.49
C ASP A 279 23.61 10.45 -4.95
N GLY A 280 22.87 11.51 -4.66
CA GLY A 280 23.24 12.88 -5.06
C GLY A 280 23.01 13.21 -6.53
N LYS A 281 22.45 12.29 -7.32
CA LYS A 281 22.03 12.52 -8.71
C LYS A 281 20.55 12.87 -8.78
N ILE A 282 20.23 13.95 -9.48
CA ILE A 282 18.86 14.43 -9.68
C ILE A 282 18.39 14.04 -11.08
N PHE A 283 17.32 13.26 -11.16
CA PHE A 283 16.75 12.80 -12.43
C PHE A 283 15.68 13.76 -12.90
N LEU A 284 15.84 14.27 -14.12
CA LEU A 284 14.94 15.24 -14.73
C LEU A 284 14.10 14.59 -15.83
N LYS A 285 12.84 14.97 -15.90
CA LYS A 285 11.96 14.65 -17.02
C LYS A 285 11.47 15.95 -17.66
N TYR A 286 11.29 15.90 -18.97
CA TYR A 286 10.61 16.94 -19.70
C TYR A 286 9.19 17.14 -19.15
N SER A 287 8.77 18.39 -18.99
CA SER A 287 7.43 18.75 -18.54
C SER A 287 6.66 19.52 -19.62
N GLU A 288 7.26 20.56 -20.17
CA GLU A 288 6.55 21.51 -21.04
C GLU A 288 7.53 22.25 -21.97
N VAL A 289 7.08 22.59 -23.18
CA VAL A 289 7.78 23.53 -24.07
C VAL A 289 7.40 24.95 -23.68
N ILE A 290 8.39 25.75 -23.30
CA ILE A 290 8.24 27.19 -23.08
C ILE A 290 8.42 27.93 -24.42
N ASN A 291 9.38 27.48 -25.24
CA ASN A 291 9.64 28.05 -26.56
C ASN A 291 10.25 27.00 -27.50
N GLY A 292 10.00 27.10 -28.80
CA GLY A 292 10.56 26.21 -29.82
C GLY A 292 9.73 24.96 -30.07
N TYR A 293 10.39 23.86 -30.44
CA TYR A 293 9.77 22.59 -30.78
C TYR A 293 10.29 21.48 -29.87
N THR A 294 9.42 20.56 -29.45
CA THR A 294 9.75 19.48 -28.52
C THR A 294 10.79 18.51 -29.09
N GLY A 295 10.65 18.14 -30.37
CA GLY A 295 11.55 17.18 -31.02
C GLY A 295 11.64 15.87 -30.23
N ASP A 296 12.86 15.45 -29.89
CA ASP A 296 13.14 14.26 -29.08
C ASP A 296 13.09 14.51 -27.55
N ALA A 297 12.74 15.71 -27.11
CA ALA A 297 12.78 16.10 -25.69
C ALA A 297 11.70 15.43 -24.83
N ASP A 298 10.55 15.06 -25.41
CA ASP A 298 9.39 14.49 -24.71
C ASP A 298 9.37 12.95 -24.66
N LYS A 299 10.50 12.31 -24.92
CA LYS A 299 10.61 10.85 -24.81
C LYS A 299 10.18 10.35 -23.42
N PRO A 300 9.63 9.13 -23.33
CA PRO A 300 9.09 8.59 -22.09
C PRO A 300 10.16 8.42 -20.98
N LEU A 301 11.44 8.38 -21.37
CA LEU A 301 12.60 8.29 -20.48
C LEU A 301 12.96 9.64 -19.84
N TYR A 302 14.00 9.67 -19.01
CA TYR A 302 14.51 10.90 -18.40
C TYR A 302 15.11 11.83 -19.46
N PHE A 303 14.83 13.12 -19.34
CA PHE A 303 15.45 14.15 -20.18
C PHE A 303 16.94 14.28 -19.87
N GLY A 304 17.30 14.16 -18.59
CA GLY A 304 18.70 14.05 -18.18
C GLY A 304 18.90 13.92 -16.68
N ILE A 305 20.16 13.83 -16.26
CA ILE A 305 20.59 13.61 -14.88
C ILE A 305 21.54 14.73 -14.48
N LEU A 306 21.29 15.37 -13.34
CA LEU A 306 22.18 16.37 -12.76
C LEU A 306 23.00 15.82 -11.61
N GLN A 307 24.27 16.17 -11.59
CA GLN A 307 25.14 15.99 -10.43
C GLN A 307 25.91 17.29 -10.18
N TYR A 308 25.83 17.79 -8.94
CA TYR A 308 26.49 19.03 -8.54
C TYR A 308 27.70 18.73 -7.66
N ASP A 309 28.87 19.24 -8.06
CA ASP A 309 30.11 19.14 -7.26
C ASP A 309 30.92 20.44 -7.41
N LYS A 310 31.27 21.06 -6.27
CA LYS A 310 32.17 22.23 -6.17
C LYS A 310 31.92 23.33 -7.23
N GLY A 311 30.67 23.74 -7.41
CA GLY A 311 30.31 24.83 -8.33
C GLY A 311 30.21 24.42 -9.81
N LYS A 312 30.40 23.14 -10.13
CA LYS A 312 30.18 22.58 -11.47
C LYS A 312 28.95 21.69 -11.46
N LEU A 313 28.22 21.73 -12.56
CA LEU A 313 27.02 20.95 -12.77
C LEU A 313 27.27 20.01 -13.94
N LEU A 314 27.36 18.72 -13.66
CA LEU A 314 27.41 17.70 -14.69
C LEU A 314 25.98 17.37 -15.10
N PHE A 315 25.67 17.58 -16.38
CA PHE A 315 24.40 17.25 -17.00
C PHE A 315 24.60 16.11 -17.99
N GLU A 316 24.05 14.95 -17.66
CA GLU A 316 24.01 13.80 -18.56
C GLU A 316 22.65 13.77 -19.28
N SER A 317 22.63 13.78 -20.61
CA SER A 317 21.36 13.78 -21.36
C SER A 317 21.47 13.02 -22.68
N GLU A 318 20.55 12.07 -22.88
CA GLU A 318 20.40 11.35 -24.15
C GLU A 318 19.91 12.30 -25.26
N TYR A 319 19.14 13.32 -24.90
CA TYR A 319 18.69 14.35 -25.84
C TYR A 319 19.88 15.15 -26.40
N THR A 320 20.79 15.62 -25.53
CA THR A 320 21.99 16.32 -25.99
C THR A 320 22.97 15.38 -26.70
N GLU A 321 23.01 14.10 -26.33
CA GLU A 321 23.79 13.07 -27.04
C GLU A 321 23.31 12.91 -28.48
N LYS A 322 22.01 12.75 -28.69
CA LYS A 322 21.44 12.56 -30.04
C LYS A 322 21.57 13.80 -30.91
N LYS A 323 21.32 14.97 -30.33
CA LYS A 323 21.27 16.23 -31.08
C LYS A 323 22.64 16.83 -31.34
N TYR A 324 23.54 16.74 -30.37
CA TYR A 324 24.85 17.41 -30.41
C TYR A 324 26.03 16.44 -30.31
N GLY A 325 25.80 15.13 -30.17
CA GLY A 325 26.87 14.15 -29.91
C GLY A 325 27.47 14.27 -28.51
N LEU A 326 26.78 14.94 -27.58
CA LEU A 326 27.28 15.27 -26.24
C LEU A 326 26.42 14.61 -25.16
N LYS A 327 26.84 13.44 -24.69
CA LYS A 327 26.17 12.75 -23.58
C LYS A 327 26.35 13.49 -22.25
N ASN A 328 27.55 14.00 -22.00
CA ASN A 328 27.91 14.67 -20.76
C ASN A 328 28.28 16.13 -21.05
N VAL A 329 27.55 17.05 -20.44
CA VAL A 329 27.76 18.49 -20.55
C VAL A 329 28.14 19.02 -19.17
N ILE A 330 29.28 19.70 -19.10
CA ILE A 330 29.68 20.41 -17.87
C ILE A 330 29.13 21.83 -17.99
N LEU A 331 28.28 22.22 -17.04
CA LEU A 331 27.80 23.59 -16.91
C LEU A 331 28.42 24.27 -15.69
N LYS A 332 28.68 25.56 -15.85
CA LYS A 332 29.22 26.43 -14.78
C LYS A 332 28.31 27.63 -14.62
N LYS A 333 28.18 28.06 -13.37
CA LYS A 333 27.41 29.25 -13.01
C LYS A 333 28.07 30.52 -13.52
#